data_AF-A0A537K760-F1
#
_entry.id   AF-A0A537K760-F1
#
_cell.length_a   1.000
_cell.length_b   1.000
_cell.length_c   1.000
_cell.angle_alpha   90.00
_cell.angle_beta   90.00
_cell.angle_gamma   90.00
#
_symmetry.space_group_name_H-M   'P 1'
#
loop_
_entity.id
_entity.type
_entity.pdbx_description
1 polymer ?
#
loop_
_entity_poly.entity_id
_entity_poly.type
_entity_poly.pdbx_seq_one_letter_code
_entity_poly.pdbx_strand_id
1 'polypeptide(L)'
;MKELKEDPIAIGFERRFHKKPGHVFFSPGRVNLIGEHIDYNGGKVMPCAISLGTYLAVSKNTDKIFRFYSLDFPETAELHLQNSYSRSGKTWFNYPLGVINHVISQGHSISGLDMLFYGNLPIGAGLSSSASIEVLMAYALDQLFQLNIPRLEIASLSKKVENEFIGVNCG
;
A
#
# COMPACT_ATOMS: atom_id res chain seq x y z
N MET A 1 7.72 -17.53 -26.62
CA MET A 1 7.27 -18.05 -25.32
C MET A 1 8.19 -17.48 -24.26
N LYS A 2 7.72 -16.55 -23.41
CA LYS A 2 8.48 -16.16 -22.22
C LYS A 2 8.17 -17.22 -21.16
N GLU A 3 9.19 -17.93 -20.70
CA GLU A 3 9.10 -18.73 -19.48
C GLU A 3 8.51 -17.85 -18.38
N LEU A 4 7.50 -18.36 -17.69
CA LEU A 4 6.99 -17.80 -16.44
C LEU A 4 8.13 -17.89 -15.42
N LYS A 5 9.02 -16.89 -15.41
CA LYS A 5 9.90 -16.65 -14.26
C LYS A 5 8.97 -16.53 -13.06
N GLU A 6 9.17 -17.39 -12.08
CA GLU A 6 8.42 -17.42 -10.83
C GLU A 6 8.26 -16.00 -10.27
N ASP A 7 7.05 -15.68 -9.78
CA ASP A 7 6.72 -14.35 -9.29
C ASP A 7 7.67 -13.98 -8.13
N PRO A 8 8.56 -12.99 -8.30
CA PRO A 8 9.63 -12.70 -7.32
C PRO A 8 9.06 -12.36 -5.95
N ILE A 9 7.85 -11.79 -5.88
CA ILE A 9 7.24 -11.45 -4.60
C ILE A 9 6.74 -12.69 -3.84
N ALA A 10 6.22 -13.71 -4.54
CA ALA A 10 5.75 -14.94 -3.92
C ALA A 10 6.92 -15.75 -3.34
N ILE A 11 8.02 -15.86 -4.10
CA ILE A 11 9.27 -16.50 -3.64
C ILE A 11 9.85 -15.72 -2.45
N GLY A 12 9.92 -14.39 -2.56
CA GLY A 12 10.41 -13.54 -1.48
C GLY A 12 9.61 -13.73 -0.19
N PHE A 13 8.28 -13.85 -0.32
CA PHE A 13 7.38 -14.05 0.81
C PHE A 13 7.63 -15.42 1.46
N GLU A 14 7.71 -16.49 0.66
CA GLU A 14 7.97 -17.84 1.16
C GLU A 14 9.32 -17.94 1.87
N ARG A 15 10.36 -17.30 1.33
CA ARG A 15 11.67 -17.24 1.99
C ARG A 15 11.63 -16.49 3.32
N ARG A 16 10.85 -15.41 3.41
CA ARG A 16 10.76 -14.57 4.61
C ARG A 16 9.93 -15.20 5.72
N PHE A 17 8.79 -15.80 5.36
CA PHE A 17 7.78 -16.23 6.32
C PHE A 17 7.64 -17.75 6.40
N HIS A 18 8.43 -18.51 5.64
CA HIS A 18 8.40 -19.98 5.60
C HIS A 18 7.01 -20.57 5.29
N LYS A 19 6.21 -19.82 4.52
CA LYS A 19 4.87 -20.20 4.06
C LYS A 19 4.52 -19.46 2.79
N LYS A 20 3.60 -20.00 1.99
CA LYS A 20 3.08 -19.30 0.80
C LYS A 20 2.24 -18.08 1.19
N PRO A 21 2.23 -17.01 0.38
CA PRO A 21 1.30 -15.91 0.58
C PRO A 21 -0.13 -16.38 0.35
N GLY A 22 -1.07 -15.89 1.16
CA GLY A 22 -2.49 -16.17 0.99
C GLY A 22 -3.05 -15.41 -0.21
N HIS A 23 -2.57 -14.19 -0.44
CA HIS A 23 -2.95 -13.35 -1.57
C HIS A 23 -1.75 -12.54 -2.07
N VAL A 24 -1.79 -12.20 -3.36
CA VAL A 24 -0.92 -11.21 -3.98
C VAL A 24 -1.79 -10.14 -4.63
N PHE A 25 -1.54 -8.89 -4.30
CA PHE A 25 -2.24 -7.72 -4.85
C PHE A 25 -1.29 -6.84 -5.65
N PHE A 26 -1.84 -6.06 -6.56
CA PHE A 26 -1.10 -5.09 -7.38
C PHE A 26 -1.87 -3.78 -7.46
N SER A 27 -1.15 -2.66 -7.40
CA SER A 27 -1.65 -1.31 -7.64
C SER A 27 -0.70 -0.58 -8.58
N PRO A 28 -1.17 -0.04 -9.71
CA PRO A 28 -0.31 0.65 -10.65
C PRO A 28 0.16 2.00 -10.09
N GLY A 29 1.31 2.47 -10.56
CA GLY A 29 1.65 3.89 -10.55
C GLY A 29 0.87 4.64 -11.64
N ARG A 30 1.09 5.94 -11.73
CA ARG A 30 0.41 6.77 -12.74
C ARG A 30 1.29 7.89 -13.27
N VAL A 31 1.04 8.25 -14.52
CA VAL A 31 1.55 9.48 -15.14
C VAL A 31 0.40 10.45 -15.33
N ASN A 32 0.67 11.75 -15.21
CA ASN A 32 -0.29 12.76 -15.64
C ASN A 32 -0.01 13.09 -17.11
N LEU A 33 -1.02 12.98 -17.98
CA LEU A 33 -0.84 13.34 -19.38
C LEU A 33 -0.98 14.86 -19.59
N ILE A 34 -1.92 15.48 -18.87
CA ILE A 34 -2.10 16.94 -18.81
C ILE A 34 -2.89 17.34 -17.56
N GLY A 35 -2.70 18.58 -17.11
CA GLY A 35 -3.38 19.15 -15.95
C GLY A 35 -2.56 19.02 -14.66
N GLU A 36 -1.29 19.38 -14.71
CA GLU A 36 -0.48 19.47 -13.49
C GLU A 36 -0.87 20.71 -12.67
N HIS A 37 -0.79 20.59 -11.35
CA HIS A 37 -0.99 21.70 -10.41
C HIS A 37 -2.38 22.37 -10.42
N ILE A 38 -3.37 21.72 -11.02
CA ILE A 38 -4.75 22.24 -11.09
C ILE A 38 -5.77 21.36 -10.35
N ASP A 39 -5.40 20.14 -9.96
CA ASP A 39 -6.22 19.22 -9.16
C ASP A 39 -6.63 19.84 -7.82
N TYR A 40 -5.68 20.38 -7.06
CA TYR A 40 -5.97 21.07 -5.79
C TYR A 40 -6.65 22.45 -5.97
N ASN A 41 -6.79 22.91 -7.21
CA ASN A 41 -7.51 24.14 -7.57
C ASN A 41 -8.92 23.84 -8.14
N GLY A 42 -9.39 22.59 -8.09
CA GLY A 42 -10.69 22.19 -8.65
C GLY A 42 -10.71 22.10 -10.18
N GLY A 43 -9.54 22.10 -10.82
CA GLY A 43 -9.36 21.88 -12.26
C GLY A 43 -9.50 20.41 -12.66
N LYS A 44 -9.69 20.17 -13.95
CA LYS A 44 -9.76 18.82 -14.53
C LYS A 44 -8.36 18.32 -14.87
N VAL A 45 -8.08 17.06 -14.58
CA VAL A 45 -6.81 16.38 -14.87
C VAL A 45 -7.01 15.17 -15.78
N MET A 46 -5.95 14.74 -16.48
CA MET A 46 -5.99 13.56 -17.35
C MET A 46 -4.86 12.58 -17.00
N PRO A 47 -4.95 11.87 -15.86
CA PRO A 47 -3.97 10.86 -15.49
C PRO A 47 -4.20 9.56 -16.25
N CYS A 48 -3.15 8.76 -16.36
CA CYS A 48 -3.19 7.40 -16.88
C CYS A 48 -2.40 6.47 -15.96
N ALA A 49 -3.01 5.35 -15.56
CA ALA A 49 -2.32 4.28 -14.87
C ALA A 49 -1.32 3.60 -15.83
N ILE A 50 -0.16 3.23 -15.31
CA ILE A 50 0.87 2.52 -16.09
C ILE A 50 0.96 1.06 -15.65
N SER A 51 1.66 0.23 -16.43
CA SER A 51 1.86 -1.19 -16.11
C SER A 51 2.85 -1.43 -14.96
N LEU A 52 3.63 -0.42 -14.59
CA LEU A 52 4.51 -0.44 -13.42
C LEU A 52 3.73 -0.02 -12.17
N GLY A 53 4.09 -0.56 -11.01
CA GLY A 53 3.39 -0.31 -9.77
C GLY A 53 4.02 -1.00 -8.57
N THR A 54 3.18 -1.20 -7.56
CA THR A 54 3.52 -1.85 -6.30
C THR A 54 2.75 -3.16 -6.19
N TYR A 55 3.45 -4.19 -5.75
CA TYR A 55 2.93 -5.52 -5.43
C TYR A 55 2.98 -5.73 -3.92
N LEU A 56 1.98 -6.45 -3.41
CA LEU A 56 1.90 -6.86 -2.00
C LEU A 56 1.57 -8.34 -1.93
N ALA A 57 2.49 -9.14 -1.40
CA ALA A 57 2.21 -10.50 -0.97
C ALA A 57 1.85 -10.49 0.52
N VAL A 58 0.72 -11.09 0.88
CA VAL A 58 0.16 -10.95 2.22
C VAL A 58 -0.56 -12.21 2.71
N SER A 59 -0.41 -12.48 4.01
CA SER A 59 -1.17 -13.50 4.74
C SER A 59 -1.60 -12.99 6.10
N LYS A 60 -2.78 -13.38 6.56
CA LYS A 60 -3.16 -13.22 7.97
C LYS A 60 -2.23 -14.06 8.86
N ASN A 61 -1.92 -13.56 10.05
CA ASN A 61 -1.21 -14.30 11.09
C ASN A 61 -2.04 -14.36 12.38
N THR A 62 -1.67 -15.30 13.25
CA THR A 62 -2.31 -15.51 14.56
C THR A 62 -1.67 -14.71 15.68
N ASP A 63 -0.52 -14.08 15.40
CA ASP A 63 0.32 -13.43 16.40
C ASP A 63 -0.18 -12.02 16.78
N LYS A 64 -1.19 -11.52 16.05
CA LYS A 64 -1.69 -10.13 16.17
C LYS A 64 -0.56 -9.12 15.98
N ILE A 65 0.28 -9.34 14.97
CA ILE A 65 1.39 -8.45 14.59
C ILE A 65 1.24 -8.06 13.12
N PHE A 66 1.49 -6.81 12.80
CA PHE A 66 1.73 -6.33 11.44
C PHE A 66 3.23 -6.37 11.16
N ARG A 67 3.66 -7.24 10.24
CA ARG A 67 5.06 -7.36 9.81
C ARG A 67 5.21 -6.74 8.42
N PHE A 68 5.99 -5.68 8.33
CA PHE A 68 6.25 -4.94 7.10
C PHE A 68 7.66 -5.22 6.62
N TYR A 69 7.76 -5.80 5.44
CA TYR A 69 9.02 -6.01 4.73
C TYR A 69 8.91 -5.53 3.29
N SER A 70 10.05 -5.16 2.70
CA SER A 70 10.16 -4.78 1.30
C SER A 70 11.33 -5.54 0.66
N LEU A 71 11.21 -5.82 -0.64
CA LEU A 71 12.35 -6.27 -1.46
C LEU A 71 13.23 -5.10 -1.94
N ASP A 72 12.72 -3.86 -1.89
CA ASP A 72 13.40 -2.67 -2.41
C ASP A 72 14.09 -1.85 -1.30
N PHE A 73 13.63 -1.98 -0.05
CA PHE A 73 14.09 -1.16 1.07
C PHE A 73 14.51 -2.02 2.26
N PRO A 74 15.62 -1.69 2.94
CA PRO A 74 16.11 -2.44 4.10
C PRO A 74 15.30 -2.16 5.38
N GLU A 75 14.57 -1.04 5.47
CA GLU A 75 13.77 -0.72 6.65
C GLU A 75 12.59 -1.68 6.80
N THR A 76 12.39 -2.18 8.03
CA THR A 76 11.34 -3.14 8.36
C THR A 76 10.62 -2.71 9.63
N ALA A 77 9.40 -3.20 9.84
CA ALA A 77 8.68 -2.99 11.10
C ALA A 77 7.89 -4.22 11.50
N GLU A 78 7.82 -4.48 12.81
CA GLU A 78 6.90 -5.42 13.42
C GLU A 78 6.14 -4.68 14.52
N LEU A 79 4.82 -4.52 14.33
CA LEU A 79 3.98 -3.73 15.23
C LEU A 79 2.83 -4.60 15.73
N HIS A 80 2.69 -4.72 17.05
CA HIS A 80 1.52 -5.38 17.63
C HIS A 80 0.23 -4.65 17.22
N LEU A 81 -0.83 -5.42 17.01
CA LEU A 81 -2.18 -4.92 16.77
C LEU A 81 -2.62 -4.02 17.93
N GLN A 82 -2.99 -2.78 17.61
CA GLN A 82 -3.39 -1.74 18.55
C GLN A 82 -4.61 -1.01 18.00
N ASN A 83 -5.24 -0.19 18.85
CA ASN A 83 -6.41 0.62 18.46
C ASN A 83 -6.04 1.90 17.69
N SER A 84 -4.76 2.27 17.69
CA SER A 84 -4.24 3.41 16.93
C SER A 84 -2.74 3.28 16.72
N TYR A 85 -2.24 3.99 15.72
CA TYR A 85 -0.83 4.08 15.40
C TYR A 85 -0.41 5.52 15.14
N SER A 86 0.87 5.78 15.30
CA SER A 86 1.53 7.01 14.88
C SER A 86 2.68 6.66 13.94
N ARG A 87 3.04 7.60 13.07
CA ARG A 87 4.21 7.45 12.20
C ARG A 87 5.50 7.36 13.02
N SER A 88 6.43 6.54 12.55
CA SER A 88 7.79 6.45 13.10
C SER A 88 8.80 6.95 12.08
N GLY A 89 9.50 8.04 12.41
CA GLY A 89 10.53 8.61 11.53
C GLY A 89 10.03 8.91 10.10
N LYS A 90 10.92 8.75 9.12
CA LYS A 90 10.64 8.89 7.69
C LYS A 90 10.79 7.55 6.96
N THR A 91 10.10 6.51 7.42
CA THR A 91 10.15 5.16 6.84
C THR A 91 8.99 4.90 5.87
N TRP A 92 9.22 4.02 4.90
CA TRP A 92 8.22 3.67 3.87
C TRP A 92 6.99 2.96 4.45
N PHE A 93 7.14 2.19 5.53
CA PHE A 93 6.01 1.44 6.11
C PHE A 93 4.96 2.37 6.76
N ASN A 94 5.25 3.67 6.92
CA ASN A 94 4.27 4.64 7.40
C ASN A 94 3.08 4.81 6.44
N TYR A 95 3.28 4.68 5.12
CA TYR A 95 2.18 4.75 4.14
C TYR A 95 1.12 3.66 4.36
N PRO A 96 1.46 2.35 4.34
CA PRO A 96 0.48 1.31 4.62
C PRO A 96 0.01 1.33 6.09
N LEU A 97 0.85 1.76 7.04
CA LEU A 97 0.45 1.91 8.45
C LEU A 97 -0.63 2.98 8.63
N GLY A 98 -0.54 4.10 7.90
CA GLY A 98 -1.54 5.16 7.93
C GLY A 98 -2.91 4.67 7.43
N VAL A 99 -2.92 3.84 6.38
CA VAL A 99 -4.13 3.19 5.89
C VAL A 99 -4.71 2.23 6.93
N ILE A 100 -3.88 1.38 7.55
CA ILE A 100 -4.29 0.48 8.63
C ILE A 100 -4.90 1.28 9.79
N ASN A 101 -4.22 2.35 10.23
CA ASN A 101 -4.69 3.23 11.29
C ASN A 101 -6.05 3.86 10.95
N HIS A 102 -6.24 4.32 9.71
CA HIS A 102 -7.51 4.86 9.29
C HIS A 102 -8.62 3.80 9.35
N VAL A 103 -8.39 2.61 8.78
CA VAL A 103 -9.37 1.51 8.80
C VAL A 103 -9.77 1.12 10.23
N ILE A 104 -8.81 1.04 11.15
CA ILE A 104 -9.08 0.79 12.57
C ILE A 104 -9.90 1.94 13.18
N SER A 105 -9.59 3.19 12.87
CA SER A 105 -10.33 4.35 13.40
C SER A 105 -11.78 4.42 12.91
N GLN A 106 -12.11 3.79 11.78
CA GLN A 106 -13.49 3.61 11.30
C GLN A 106 -14.22 2.44 12.00
N GLY A 107 -13.59 1.79 12.98
CA GLY A 107 -14.18 0.70 13.76
C GLY A 107 -14.12 -0.68 13.09
N HIS A 108 -13.39 -0.83 11.98
CA HIS A 108 -13.22 -2.12 11.34
C HIS A 108 -12.32 -3.04 12.17
N SER A 109 -12.76 -4.27 12.36
CA SER A 109 -11.97 -5.31 13.04
C SER A 109 -11.06 -6.03 12.05
N ILE A 110 -9.75 -5.91 12.26
CA ILE A 110 -8.72 -6.57 11.45
C ILE A 110 -7.80 -7.43 12.34
N SER A 111 -7.07 -8.36 11.73
CA SER A 111 -6.09 -9.24 12.39
C SER A 111 -4.66 -8.87 12.01
N GLY A 112 -3.68 -9.49 12.67
CA GLY A 112 -2.27 -9.37 12.26
C GLY A 112 -2.05 -9.86 10.82
N LEU A 113 -1.06 -9.25 10.16
CA LEU A 113 -0.70 -9.51 8.76
C LEU A 113 0.81 -9.64 8.62
N ASP A 114 1.22 -10.65 7.86
CA ASP A 114 2.57 -10.77 7.31
C ASP A 114 2.55 -10.15 5.91
N MET A 115 3.34 -9.09 5.68
CA MET A 115 3.31 -8.31 4.45
C MET A 115 4.70 -8.17 3.85
N LEU A 116 4.82 -8.51 2.56
CA LEU A 116 6.00 -8.24 1.76
C LEU A 116 5.61 -7.36 0.57
N PHE A 117 6.29 -6.23 0.42
CA PHE A 117 6.10 -5.28 -0.67
C PHE A 117 7.23 -5.39 -1.70
N TYR A 118 6.89 -5.10 -2.95
CA TYR A 118 7.84 -4.94 -4.04
C TYR A 118 7.32 -3.93 -5.06
N GLY A 119 8.13 -2.98 -5.49
CA GLY A 119 7.81 -1.97 -6.48
C GLY A 119 8.74 -2.03 -7.68
N ASN A 120 8.18 -2.03 -8.88
CA ASN A 120 8.96 -1.88 -10.12
C ASN A 120 8.88 -0.44 -10.69
N LEU A 121 8.42 0.52 -9.87
CA LEU A 121 8.43 1.94 -10.18
C LEU A 121 9.84 2.53 -9.96
N PRO A 122 10.40 3.28 -10.95
CA PRO A 122 11.61 4.04 -10.74
C PRO A 122 11.48 5.01 -9.56
N ILE A 123 12.37 4.88 -8.57
CA ILE A 123 12.38 5.75 -7.39
C ILE A 123 12.59 7.21 -7.81
N GLY A 124 11.77 8.11 -7.29
CA GLY A 124 11.90 9.55 -7.53
C GLY A 124 11.37 10.04 -8.89
N ALA A 125 10.78 9.17 -9.73
CA ALA A 125 10.32 9.55 -11.06
C ALA A 125 8.97 10.30 -11.09
N GLY A 126 8.41 10.70 -9.93
CA GLY A 126 7.11 11.39 -9.88
C GLY A 126 5.92 10.51 -10.30
N LEU A 127 6.08 9.18 -10.28
CA LEU A 127 5.07 8.22 -10.77
C LEU A 127 4.06 7.77 -9.70
N SER A 128 3.93 8.55 -8.61
CA SER A 128 3.01 8.29 -7.49
C SER A 128 3.21 6.96 -6.78
N SER A 129 4.45 6.67 -6.38
CA SER A 129 4.76 5.46 -5.60
C SER A 129 4.06 5.41 -4.24
N SER A 130 3.85 6.56 -3.56
CA SER A 130 3.11 6.63 -2.30
C SER A 130 1.64 6.22 -2.48
N ALA A 131 0.93 6.91 -3.38
CA ALA A 131 -0.46 6.59 -3.70
C ALA A 131 -0.64 5.13 -4.18
N SER A 132 0.33 4.59 -4.93
CA SER A 132 0.32 3.18 -5.33
C SER A 132 0.30 2.25 -4.11
N ILE A 133 1.15 2.51 -3.10
CA ILE A 133 1.20 1.73 -1.84
C ILE A 133 -0.07 1.91 -1.00
N GLU A 134 -0.59 3.12 -0.86
CA GLU A 134 -1.76 3.40 -0.03
C GLU A 134 -3.02 2.76 -0.61
N VAL A 135 -3.27 2.95 -1.92
CA VAL A 135 -4.39 2.33 -2.63
C VAL A 135 -4.27 0.80 -2.58
N LEU A 136 -3.06 0.26 -2.75
CA LEU A 136 -2.80 -1.17 -2.64
C LEU A 136 -3.18 -1.71 -1.26
N MET A 137 -2.74 -1.03 -0.20
CA MET A 137 -3.00 -1.44 1.17
C MET A 137 -4.50 -1.38 1.48
N ALA A 138 -5.17 -0.29 1.10
CA ALA A 138 -6.60 -0.11 1.34
C ALA A 138 -7.43 -1.18 0.62
N TYR A 139 -7.10 -1.44 -0.65
CA TYR A 139 -7.74 -2.50 -1.42
C TYR A 139 -7.47 -3.89 -0.83
N ALA A 140 -6.23 -4.18 -0.41
CA ALA A 140 -5.89 -5.45 0.21
C ALA A 140 -6.65 -5.66 1.53
N LEU A 141 -6.76 -4.64 2.38
CA LEU A 141 -7.54 -4.72 3.63
C LEU A 141 -9.02 -4.98 3.34
N ASP A 142 -9.60 -4.25 2.38
CA ASP A 142 -10.99 -4.45 1.97
C ASP A 142 -11.24 -5.90 1.54
N GLN A 143 -10.39 -6.47 0.70
CA GLN A 143 -10.54 -7.84 0.22
C GLN A 143 -10.28 -8.90 1.31
N LEU A 144 -9.25 -8.70 2.13
CA LEU A 144 -8.89 -9.65 3.18
C LEU A 144 -9.91 -9.69 4.33
N PHE A 145 -10.54 -8.56 4.64
CA PHE A 145 -11.45 -8.43 5.79
C PHE A 145 -12.90 -8.18 5.39
N GLN A 146 -13.21 -8.17 4.09
CA GLN A 146 -14.56 -7.96 3.54
C GLN A 146 -15.19 -6.67 4.08
N LEU A 147 -14.43 -5.58 4.03
CA LEU A 147 -14.81 -4.30 4.62
C LEU A 147 -15.92 -3.58 3.82
N ASN A 148 -16.07 -3.94 2.55
CA ASN A 148 -17.03 -3.37 1.59
C ASN A 148 -16.78 -1.88 1.32
N ILE A 149 -15.50 -1.47 1.27
CA ILE A 149 -15.11 -0.08 1.01
C ILE A 149 -15.26 0.21 -0.50
N PRO A 150 -16.10 1.18 -0.91
CA PRO A 150 -16.21 1.58 -2.31
C PRO A 150 -14.87 2.05 -2.89
N ARG A 151 -14.61 1.75 -4.17
CA ARG A 151 -13.33 2.15 -4.82
C ARG A 151 -13.04 3.65 -4.79
N LEU A 152 -14.09 4.47 -4.87
CA LEU A 152 -13.94 5.93 -4.78
C LEU A 152 -13.49 6.35 -3.36
N GLU A 153 -13.99 5.65 -2.34
CA GLU A 153 -13.59 5.88 -0.96
C GLU A 153 -12.15 5.43 -0.70
N ILE A 154 -11.69 4.33 -1.33
CA ILE A 154 -10.27 3.93 -1.29
C ILE A 154 -9.34 5.05 -1.78
N ALA A 155 -9.70 5.73 -2.87
CA ALA A 155 -8.91 6.85 -3.39
C ALA A 155 -8.93 8.05 -2.42
N SER A 156 -10.12 8.41 -1.92
CA SER A 156 -10.29 9.51 -0.96
C SER A 156 -9.53 9.25 0.36
N LEU A 157 -9.60 8.02 0.84
CA LEU A 157 -8.87 7.52 2.01
C LEU A 157 -7.36 7.65 1.83
N SER A 158 -6.83 7.18 0.70
CA SER A 158 -5.39 7.22 0.43
C SER A 158 -4.88 8.67 0.45
N LYS A 159 -5.58 9.56 -0.26
CA LYS A 159 -5.31 11.01 -0.20
C LYS A 159 -5.36 11.55 1.24
N LYS A 160 -6.36 11.15 2.03
CA LYS A 160 -6.47 11.60 3.43
C LYS A 160 -5.29 11.11 4.28
N VAL A 161 -4.85 9.87 4.10
CA VAL A 161 -3.68 9.30 4.78
C VAL A 161 -2.42 10.08 4.41
N GLU A 162 -2.19 10.36 3.14
CA GLU A 162 -1.01 11.12 2.71
C GLU A 162 -1.01 12.55 3.30
N ASN A 163 -2.17 13.22 3.30
CA ASN A 163 -2.30 14.58 3.85
C ASN A 163 -2.19 14.61 5.39
N GLU A 164 -2.89 13.74 6.11
CA GLU A 164 -3.06 13.85 7.57
C GLU A 164 -2.09 12.97 8.38
N PHE A 165 -1.80 11.75 7.90
CA PHE A 165 -0.95 10.81 8.63
C PHE A 165 0.52 10.97 8.22
N ILE A 166 0.80 11.12 6.93
CA ILE A 166 2.16 11.33 6.42
C ILE A 166 2.56 12.81 6.52
N GLY A 167 1.61 13.72 6.27
CA GLY A 167 1.82 15.17 6.33
C GLY A 167 2.32 15.76 5.00
N VAL A 168 2.01 15.11 3.88
CA VAL A 168 2.37 15.56 2.53
C VAL A 168 1.11 16.02 1.81
N ASN A 169 1.07 17.31 1.48
CA ASN A 169 -0.08 17.88 0.80
C ASN A 169 -0.19 17.36 -0.64
N CYS A 170 -1.32 16.73 -0.97
CA CYS A 170 -1.63 16.22 -2.31
C CYS A 170 -3.11 16.39 -2.68
N GLY A 171 -3.38 16.42 -3.99
CA GLY A 171 -4.69 16.60 -4.62
C GLY A 171 -5.48 15.31 -4.83
#